data_AF-A0A179IG10-F1
#
_entry.id   AF-A0A179IG10-F1
#
_cell.length_a   1.000
_cell.length_b   1.000
_cell.length_c   1.000
_cell.angle_alpha   90.00
_cell.angle_beta   90.00
_cell.angle_gamma   90.00
#
_symmetry.space_group_name_H-M   'P 1'
#
loop_
_entity.id
_entity.type
_entity.pdbx_description
1 polymer ?
#
loop_
_entity_poly.entity_id
_entity_poly.type
_entity_poly.pdbx_seq_one_letter_code
_entity_poly.pdbx_strand_id
1 'polypeptide(L)'
;ALGEPTMAGSAAARAEIKSYLLGGFGSAQRLDYGTGHELSFVAFLGCLWKLGHFKTDKPEVEVEREIVFSVIQPYLALVRKLITTYTLEPAGSHGVWGLDDHSFVPYIFGSAQVTRPIDDNDPMPLEGSVRGAPKTGDITKPLVVEDNRQTNMYFSAIGFINDIKKGPFWEHSPMLFDISGVKDGWGKINKGMIKMYNAEVLSKFPVVQHFPFGSLFSWKNDPNAHNPTVQSAPTAPTTAAAPVEGTAAPWAQTSRMPPPTGTTAVSAARMPPPTQRPGPPPGDGHASMPPTKAPWAK
;
A
#
# COMPACT_ATOMS: atom_id res chain seq x y z
N ALA A 1 -18.66 7.78 -21.20
CA ALA A 1 -18.64 9.00 -22.04
C ALA A 1 -17.19 9.33 -22.40
N LEU A 2 -16.75 8.90 -23.58
CA LEU A 2 -15.43 9.27 -24.12
C LEU A 2 -15.51 10.75 -24.54
N GLY A 3 -14.51 11.55 -24.18
CA GLY A 3 -14.54 12.99 -24.41
C GLY A 3 -14.67 13.34 -25.89
N GLU A 4 -15.38 14.43 -26.19
CA GLU A 4 -15.39 14.96 -27.55
C GLU A 4 -13.97 15.38 -27.99
N PRO A 5 -13.58 15.14 -29.25
CA PRO A 5 -12.23 15.36 -29.76
C PRO A 5 -11.74 16.82 -29.67
N THR A 6 -12.61 17.77 -29.37
CA THR A 6 -12.29 19.19 -29.15
C THR A 6 -11.47 19.45 -27.88
N MET A 7 -11.49 18.56 -26.88
CA MET A 7 -10.69 18.69 -25.65
C MET A 7 -9.24 18.16 -25.78
N ALA A 8 -8.96 17.33 -26.79
CA ALA A 8 -7.68 16.63 -26.96
C ALA A 8 -6.48 17.53 -27.34
N GLY A 9 -6.72 18.81 -27.65
CA GLY A 9 -5.68 19.72 -28.17
C GLY A 9 -5.30 20.90 -27.27
N SER A 10 -6.01 21.15 -26.15
CA SER A 10 -5.77 22.36 -25.37
C SER A 10 -4.41 22.32 -24.66
N ALA A 11 -3.75 23.47 -24.52
CA ALA A 11 -2.49 23.58 -23.79
C ALA A 11 -2.66 23.13 -22.31
N ALA A 12 -3.84 23.33 -21.74
CA ALA A 12 -4.20 22.92 -20.39
C ALA A 12 -4.26 21.39 -20.24
N ALA A 13 -4.91 20.69 -21.18
CA ALA A 13 -4.96 19.22 -21.17
C ALA A 13 -3.56 18.60 -21.30
N ARG A 14 -2.71 19.18 -22.17
CA ARG A 14 -1.30 18.74 -22.30
C ARG A 14 -0.48 18.98 -21.04
N ALA A 15 -0.66 20.12 -20.37
CA ALA A 15 0.01 20.41 -19.10
C ALA A 15 -0.42 19.43 -18.00
N GLU A 16 -1.71 19.12 -17.93
CA GLU A 16 -2.29 18.15 -16.99
C GLU A 16 -1.73 16.74 -17.22
N ILE A 17 -1.74 16.24 -18.46
CA ILE A 17 -1.16 14.92 -18.82
C ILE A 17 0.32 14.84 -18.45
N LYS A 18 1.08 15.90 -18.76
CA LYS A 18 2.51 15.98 -18.45
C LYS A 18 2.74 15.90 -16.93
N SER A 19 1.89 16.56 -16.15
CA SER A 19 1.97 16.52 -14.68
C SER A 19 1.80 15.09 -14.16
N TYR A 20 0.82 14.35 -14.65
CA TYR A 20 0.61 12.97 -14.24
C TYR A 20 1.76 12.03 -14.62
N LEU A 21 2.26 12.15 -15.86
CA LEU A 21 3.38 11.33 -16.34
C LEU A 21 4.64 11.58 -15.51
N LEU A 22 5.02 12.84 -15.31
CA LEU A 22 6.22 13.19 -14.54
C LEU A 22 6.07 12.87 -13.05
N GLY A 23 4.85 12.98 -12.51
CA GLY A 23 4.54 12.55 -11.14
C GLY A 23 4.55 11.02 -10.96
N GLY A 24 4.58 10.24 -12.04
CA GLY A 24 4.47 8.78 -12.00
C GLY A 24 5.70 8.02 -11.48
N PHE A 25 6.86 8.68 -11.31
CA PHE A 25 8.15 8.01 -11.12
C PHE A 25 8.87 8.34 -9.81
N GLY A 26 8.18 8.95 -8.84
CA GLY A 26 8.76 9.35 -7.56
C GLY A 26 9.15 10.82 -7.49
N SER A 27 9.67 11.24 -6.34
CA SER A 27 10.17 12.59 -6.11
C SER A 27 11.69 12.65 -6.24
N ALA A 28 12.18 13.42 -7.21
CA ALA A 28 13.62 13.65 -7.35
C ALA A 28 14.22 14.42 -6.16
N GLN A 29 13.43 15.27 -5.50
CA GLN A 29 13.90 16.09 -4.37
C GLN A 29 13.96 15.30 -3.06
N ARG A 30 12.97 14.41 -2.85
CA ARG A 30 12.87 13.61 -1.62
C ARG A 30 13.52 12.23 -1.76
N LEU A 31 13.86 11.83 -2.99
CA LEU A 31 14.34 10.49 -3.33
C LEU A 31 13.39 9.41 -2.79
N ASP A 32 12.09 9.63 -2.97
CA ASP A 32 11.03 8.73 -2.51
C ASP A 32 10.11 8.26 -3.63
N TYR A 33 9.44 7.13 -3.43
CA TYR A 33 8.39 6.62 -4.29
C TYR A 33 7.30 5.93 -3.45
N GLY A 34 6.04 6.04 -3.86
CA GLY A 34 4.94 5.40 -3.17
C GLY A 34 3.64 5.41 -3.97
N THR A 35 2.55 5.01 -3.34
CA THR A 35 1.25 4.79 -3.99
C THR A 35 0.64 6.05 -4.62
N GLY A 36 1.01 7.25 -4.17
CA GLY A 36 0.61 8.51 -4.81
C GLY A 36 1.26 8.70 -6.19
N HIS A 37 2.52 8.27 -6.36
CA HIS A 37 3.20 8.29 -7.65
C HIS A 37 2.63 7.20 -8.57
N GLU A 38 2.36 6.01 -8.04
CA GLU A 38 1.65 4.95 -8.77
C GLU A 38 0.28 5.43 -9.28
N LEU A 39 -0.50 6.10 -8.42
CA LEU A 39 -1.78 6.72 -8.77
C LEU A 39 -1.62 7.77 -9.88
N SER A 40 -0.56 8.58 -9.83
CA SER A 40 -0.26 9.57 -10.86
C SER A 40 -0.03 8.91 -12.23
N PHE A 41 0.65 7.77 -12.29
CA PHE A 41 0.81 7.02 -13.55
C PHE A 41 -0.51 6.42 -14.05
N VAL A 42 -1.34 5.88 -13.15
CA VAL A 42 -2.69 5.40 -13.51
C VAL A 42 -3.55 6.56 -14.04
N ALA A 43 -3.48 7.74 -13.43
CA ALA A 43 -4.17 8.93 -13.91
C ALA A 43 -3.69 9.37 -15.29
N PHE A 44 -2.38 9.29 -15.58
CA PHE A 44 -1.84 9.53 -16.92
C PHE A 44 -2.51 8.61 -17.96
N LEU A 45 -2.63 7.31 -17.68
CA LEU A 45 -3.34 6.38 -18.57
C LEU A 45 -4.84 6.73 -18.68
N GLY A 46 -5.47 7.11 -17.57
CA GLY A 46 -6.86 7.58 -17.55
C GLY A 46 -7.08 8.82 -18.42
N CYS A 47 -6.13 9.75 -18.46
CA CYS A 47 -6.17 10.89 -19.38
C CYS A 47 -6.14 10.43 -20.84
N LEU A 48 -5.22 9.53 -21.19
CA LEU A 48 -5.13 8.99 -22.56
C LEU A 48 -6.42 8.27 -22.96
N TRP A 49 -7.03 7.53 -22.03
CA TRP A 49 -8.32 6.89 -22.21
C TRP A 49 -9.44 7.89 -22.47
N LYS A 50 -9.59 8.92 -21.64
CA LYS A 50 -10.64 9.95 -21.80
C LYS A 50 -10.52 10.71 -23.13
N LEU A 51 -9.30 10.86 -23.64
CA LEU A 51 -9.01 11.47 -24.94
C LEU A 51 -9.19 10.51 -26.12
N GLY A 52 -9.45 9.22 -25.87
CA GLY A 52 -9.68 8.23 -26.91
C GLY A 52 -8.41 7.72 -27.60
N HIS A 53 -7.24 7.86 -26.99
CA HIS A 53 -5.97 7.35 -27.55
C HIS A 53 -5.88 5.83 -27.61
N PHE A 54 -6.77 5.13 -26.90
CA PHE A 54 -6.88 3.66 -26.93
C PHE A 54 -8.04 3.17 -27.81
N LYS A 55 -8.70 4.05 -28.57
CA LYS A 55 -9.75 3.62 -29.52
C LYS A 55 -9.11 2.78 -30.63
N THR A 56 -9.59 1.55 -30.76
CA THR A 56 -9.18 0.61 -31.82
C THR A 56 -10.41 -0.16 -32.31
N ASP A 57 -10.24 -0.98 -33.35
CA ASP A 57 -11.29 -1.89 -33.83
C ASP A 57 -11.44 -3.16 -32.97
N LYS A 58 -10.58 -3.34 -31.94
CA LYS A 58 -10.63 -4.49 -31.03
C LYS A 58 -11.74 -4.33 -29.99
N PRO A 59 -12.25 -5.43 -29.40
CA PRO A 59 -13.11 -5.37 -28.21
C PRO A 59 -12.43 -4.60 -27.07
N GLU A 60 -13.21 -3.78 -26.35
CA GLU A 60 -12.72 -2.90 -25.27
C GLU A 60 -11.93 -3.69 -24.20
N VAL A 61 -12.42 -4.86 -23.81
CA VAL A 61 -11.77 -5.75 -22.83
C VAL A 61 -10.37 -6.21 -23.27
N GLU A 62 -10.15 -6.42 -24.58
CA GLU A 62 -8.82 -6.77 -25.07
C GLU A 62 -7.86 -5.59 -24.94
N VAL A 63 -8.33 -4.38 -25.25
CA VAL A 63 -7.55 -3.14 -25.09
C VAL A 63 -7.21 -2.89 -23.62
N GLU A 64 -8.16 -3.06 -22.70
CA GLU A 64 -7.94 -2.93 -21.26
C GLU A 64 -6.87 -3.91 -20.76
N ARG A 65 -6.93 -5.17 -21.21
CA ARG A 65 -5.90 -6.18 -20.90
C ARG A 65 -4.54 -5.78 -21.46
N GLU A 66 -4.48 -5.29 -22.71
CA GLU A 66 -3.24 -4.81 -23.31
C GLU A 66 -2.64 -3.63 -22.54
N ILE A 67 -3.44 -2.68 -22.04
CA ILE A 67 -2.95 -1.60 -21.19
C ILE A 67 -2.29 -2.15 -19.93
N VAL A 68 -2.92 -3.13 -19.25
CA VAL A 68 -2.38 -3.72 -18.03
C VAL A 68 -1.07 -4.47 -18.30
N PHE A 69 -1.03 -5.36 -19.29
CA PHE A 69 0.12 -6.21 -19.56
C PHE A 69 1.25 -5.50 -20.33
N SER A 70 0.92 -4.61 -21.25
CA SER A 70 1.90 -3.96 -22.13
C SER A 70 2.34 -2.58 -21.66
N VAL A 71 1.62 -1.95 -20.71
CA VAL A 71 1.98 -0.62 -20.20
C VAL A 71 2.21 -0.65 -18.69
N ILE A 72 1.24 -1.12 -17.90
CA ILE A 72 1.35 -1.09 -16.43
C ILE A 72 2.42 -2.06 -15.93
N GLN A 73 2.48 -3.30 -16.45
CA GLN A 73 3.49 -4.26 -16.02
C GLN A 73 4.93 -3.79 -16.31
N PRO A 74 5.29 -3.30 -17.51
CA PRO A 74 6.60 -2.70 -17.75
C PRO A 74 6.89 -1.49 -16.87
N TYR A 75 5.89 -0.64 -16.59
CA TYR A 75 6.02 0.47 -15.66
C TYR A 75 6.40 -0.01 -14.25
N LEU A 76 5.72 -1.03 -13.72
CA LEU A 76 6.01 -1.59 -12.40
C LEU A 76 7.43 -2.19 -12.35
N ALA A 77 7.87 -2.85 -13.42
CA ALA A 77 9.24 -3.37 -13.53
C ALA A 77 10.29 -2.23 -13.52
N LEU A 78 10.01 -1.14 -14.24
CA LEU A 78 10.85 0.05 -14.25
C LEU A 78 10.91 0.70 -12.86
N VAL A 79 9.78 0.88 -12.19
CA VAL A 79 9.72 1.44 -10.84
C VAL A 79 10.55 0.63 -9.84
N ARG A 80 10.45 -0.72 -9.85
CA ARG A 80 11.28 -1.58 -8.99
C ARG A 80 12.78 -1.41 -9.26
N LYS A 81 13.15 -1.21 -10.52
CA LYS A 81 14.54 -0.89 -10.89
C LYS A 81 14.94 0.48 -10.36
N LEU A 82 14.08 1.49 -10.44
CA LEU A 82 14.35 2.82 -9.87
C LEU A 82 14.53 2.74 -8.34
N ILE A 83 13.62 2.05 -7.63
CA ILE A 83 13.68 1.87 -6.18
C ILE A 83 15.02 1.26 -5.76
N THR A 84 15.45 0.18 -6.42
CA THR A 84 16.71 -0.49 -6.07
C THR A 84 17.96 0.24 -6.54
N THR A 85 17.92 0.88 -7.72
CA THR A 85 19.07 1.61 -8.29
C THR A 85 19.36 2.89 -7.52
N TYR A 86 18.31 3.61 -7.11
CA TYR A 86 18.43 4.90 -6.44
C TYR A 86 18.09 4.84 -4.95
N THR A 87 17.91 3.64 -4.41
CA THR A 87 17.57 3.39 -2.99
C THR A 87 16.44 4.30 -2.52
N LEU A 88 15.36 4.36 -3.31
CA LEU A 88 14.26 5.29 -3.05
C LEU A 88 13.58 4.92 -1.72
N GLU A 89 13.31 5.94 -0.91
CA GLU A 89 12.58 5.78 0.33
C GLU A 89 11.07 5.53 0.05
N PRO A 90 10.39 4.76 0.89
CA PRO A 90 8.94 4.64 0.83
C PRO A 90 8.27 6.00 1.08
N ALA A 91 7.48 6.48 0.11
CA ALA A 91 6.74 7.73 0.26
C ALA A 91 5.42 7.50 1.02
N GLY A 92 5.22 8.25 2.10
CA GLY A 92 4.02 8.18 2.94
C GLY A 92 4.28 7.56 4.32
N SER A 93 3.30 7.64 5.22
CA SER A 93 3.48 7.37 6.65
C SER A 93 2.94 6.02 7.11
N HIS A 94 2.76 5.04 6.21
CA HIS A 94 2.09 3.78 6.58
C HIS A 94 3.00 2.83 7.38
N GLY A 95 4.32 2.95 7.25
CA GLY A 95 5.28 2.07 7.93
C GLY A 95 4.92 0.59 7.74
N VAL A 96 5.09 -0.21 8.79
CA VAL A 96 4.80 -1.66 8.77
C VAL A 96 3.30 -1.98 8.66
N TRP A 97 2.43 -0.97 8.82
CA TRP A 97 0.96 -1.11 8.70
C TRP A 97 0.44 -0.83 7.28
N GLY A 98 1.32 -0.54 6.32
CA GLY A 98 0.98 -0.50 4.91
C GLY A 98 0.80 -1.90 4.32
N LEU A 99 0.10 -1.97 3.18
CA LEU A 99 0.06 -3.20 2.39
C LEU A 99 1.46 -3.57 1.89
N ASP A 100 2.17 -2.56 1.38
CA ASP A 100 3.49 -2.61 0.76
C ASP A 100 4.09 -1.21 0.87
N ASP A 101 5.42 -1.11 0.86
CA ASP A 101 6.13 0.17 1.03
C ASP A 101 5.92 1.14 -0.16
N HIS A 102 5.74 0.60 -1.36
CA HIS A 102 5.82 1.36 -2.61
C HIS A 102 4.57 1.25 -3.48
N SER A 103 3.94 0.08 -3.56
CA SER A 103 2.97 -0.24 -4.62
C SER A 103 1.65 -0.79 -4.09
N PHE A 104 0.55 -0.56 -4.79
CA PHE A 104 -0.75 -1.16 -4.47
C PHE A 104 -1.38 -1.84 -5.69
N VAL A 105 -1.30 -1.20 -6.85
CA VAL A 105 -1.87 -1.66 -8.13
C VAL A 105 -1.48 -3.10 -8.52
N PRO A 106 -0.22 -3.59 -8.32
CA PRO A 106 0.13 -4.98 -8.61
C PRO A 106 -0.74 -6.00 -7.86
N TYR A 107 -1.17 -5.68 -6.65
CA TYR A 107 -2.00 -6.56 -5.83
C TYR A 107 -3.45 -6.61 -6.33
N ILE A 108 -3.95 -5.51 -6.91
CA ILE A 108 -5.28 -5.48 -7.56
C ILE A 108 -5.25 -6.33 -8.83
N PHE A 109 -4.38 -6.01 -9.79
CA PHE A 109 -4.35 -6.73 -11.06
C PHE A 109 -3.88 -8.18 -10.89
N GLY A 110 -2.89 -8.40 -10.02
CA GLY A 110 -2.36 -9.73 -9.75
C GLY A 110 -3.37 -10.67 -9.10
N SER A 111 -4.19 -10.18 -8.17
CA SER A 111 -5.29 -10.98 -7.63
C SER A 111 -6.36 -11.24 -8.68
N ALA A 112 -6.69 -10.24 -9.54
CA ALA A 112 -7.64 -10.39 -10.64
C ALA A 112 -7.23 -11.51 -11.63
N GLN A 113 -5.94 -11.62 -11.95
CA GLN A 113 -5.37 -12.64 -12.86
C GLN A 113 -5.69 -14.09 -12.45
N VAL A 114 -5.93 -14.34 -11.16
CA VAL A 114 -6.19 -15.68 -10.60
C VAL A 114 -7.59 -15.83 -10.00
N THR A 115 -8.46 -14.83 -10.19
CA THR A 115 -9.90 -14.97 -9.93
C THR A 115 -10.58 -15.88 -10.95
N ARG A 116 -11.85 -16.24 -10.72
CA ARG A 116 -12.63 -16.94 -11.75
C ARG A 116 -12.74 -16.05 -13.00
N PRO A 117 -12.67 -16.61 -14.23
CA PRO A 117 -13.02 -15.87 -15.43
C PRO A 117 -14.43 -15.28 -15.33
N ILE A 118 -14.60 -14.09 -15.92
CA ILE A 118 -15.88 -13.39 -16.07
C ILE A 118 -16.06 -12.96 -17.52
N ASP A 119 -17.31 -12.90 -17.94
CA ASP A 119 -17.74 -12.26 -19.18
C ASP A 119 -18.25 -10.83 -18.89
N ASP A 120 -18.52 -10.04 -19.94
CA ASP A 120 -18.90 -8.62 -19.81
C ASP A 120 -20.17 -8.37 -18.98
N ASN A 121 -21.05 -9.37 -18.91
CA ASN A 121 -22.31 -9.29 -18.15
C ASN A 121 -22.20 -9.85 -16.73
N ASP A 122 -21.06 -10.47 -16.39
CA ASP A 122 -20.87 -11.10 -15.10
C ASP A 122 -20.49 -10.06 -14.03
N PRO A 123 -21.06 -10.15 -12.82
CA PRO A 123 -20.57 -9.33 -11.72
C PRO A 123 -19.15 -9.77 -11.32
N MET A 124 -18.36 -8.80 -10.87
CA MET A 124 -17.03 -9.05 -10.31
C MET A 124 -17.08 -10.19 -9.29
N PRO A 125 -16.19 -11.21 -9.39
CA PRO A 125 -16.23 -12.35 -8.49
C PRO A 125 -16.02 -11.91 -7.04
N LEU A 126 -16.95 -12.28 -6.17
CA LEU A 126 -16.84 -11.96 -4.75
C LEU A 126 -15.92 -12.93 -4.01
N GLU A 127 -15.77 -14.16 -4.53
CA GLU A 127 -15.07 -15.30 -3.95
C GLU A 127 -14.59 -16.25 -5.08
N GLY A 128 -13.79 -17.25 -4.71
CA GLY A 128 -13.28 -18.28 -5.59
C GLY A 128 -11.97 -17.92 -6.28
N SER A 129 -11.46 -18.86 -7.09
CA SER A 129 -10.21 -18.74 -7.84
C SER A 129 -10.30 -19.61 -9.10
N VAL A 130 -9.52 -19.28 -10.13
CA VAL A 130 -9.43 -20.14 -11.31
C VAL A 130 -8.83 -21.50 -10.94
N ARG A 131 -9.23 -22.56 -11.65
CA ARG A 131 -8.68 -23.91 -11.45
C ARG A 131 -7.16 -23.88 -11.63
N GLY A 132 -6.44 -24.42 -10.65
CA GLY A 132 -4.97 -24.47 -10.67
C GLY A 132 -4.28 -23.20 -10.18
N ALA A 133 -5.03 -22.17 -9.75
CA ALA A 133 -4.44 -21.02 -9.07
C ALA A 133 -3.69 -21.47 -7.80
N PRO A 134 -2.54 -20.83 -7.48
CA PRO A 134 -1.90 -20.98 -6.17
C PRO A 134 -2.89 -20.69 -5.05
N LYS A 135 -2.72 -21.32 -3.88
CA LYS A 135 -3.51 -20.97 -2.70
C LYS A 135 -3.11 -19.58 -2.21
N THR A 136 -4.03 -18.88 -1.57
CA THR A 136 -3.78 -17.54 -0.99
C THR A 136 -2.60 -17.54 -0.01
N GLY A 137 -2.48 -18.58 0.82
CA GLY A 137 -1.35 -18.78 1.74
C GLY A 137 0.00 -19.03 1.06
N ASP A 138 0.03 -19.36 -0.24
CA ASP A 138 1.27 -19.67 -0.95
C ASP A 138 2.14 -18.43 -1.18
N ILE A 139 1.60 -17.21 -1.01
CA ILE A 139 2.42 -15.97 -1.05
C ILE A 139 3.49 -15.94 0.04
N THR A 140 3.33 -16.73 1.11
CA THR A 140 4.31 -16.84 2.21
C THR A 140 5.41 -17.86 1.93
N LYS A 141 5.34 -18.59 0.81
CA LYS A 141 6.28 -19.66 0.44
C LYS A 141 7.24 -19.17 -0.64
N PRO A 142 8.53 -18.91 -0.32
CA PRO A 142 9.45 -18.29 -1.27
C PRO A 142 9.59 -19.03 -2.60
N LEU A 143 9.60 -20.36 -2.59
CA LEU A 143 9.69 -21.15 -3.83
C LEU A 143 8.45 -20.98 -4.73
N VAL A 144 7.25 -20.98 -4.15
CA VAL A 144 6.01 -20.78 -4.93
C VAL A 144 5.97 -19.35 -5.47
N VAL A 145 6.45 -18.37 -4.68
CA VAL A 145 6.57 -17.00 -5.16
C VAL A 145 7.51 -16.91 -6.35
N GLU A 146 8.69 -17.53 -6.27
CA GLU A 146 9.67 -17.52 -7.36
C GLU A 146 9.12 -18.16 -8.65
N ASP A 147 8.39 -19.27 -8.53
CA ASP A 147 7.77 -19.95 -9.68
C ASP A 147 6.68 -19.09 -10.36
N ASN A 148 6.02 -18.19 -9.63
CA ASN A 148 4.86 -17.43 -10.12
C ASN A 148 5.16 -15.95 -10.40
N ARG A 149 6.27 -15.39 -9.92
CA ARG A 149 6.54 -13.94 -9.97
C ARG A 149 6.72 -13.37 -11.38
N GLN A 150 6.97 -14.23 -12.37
CA GLN A 150 7.11 -13.84 -13.78
C GLN A 150 5.76 -13.78 -14.52
N THR A 151 4.75 -14.52 -14.05
CA THR A 151 3.46 -14.68 -14.74
C THR A 151 2.29 -14.01 -14.02
N ASN A 152 2.44 -13.70 -12.72
CA ASN A 152 1.41 -13.04 -11.93
C ASN A 152 1.93 -11.79 -11.20
N MET A 153 1.22 -10.66 -11.31
CA MET A 153 1.67 -9.37 -10.76
C MET A 153 1.68 -9.33 -9.22
N TYR A 154 0.80 -10.08 -8.56
CA TYR A 154 0.73 -10.18 -7.10
C TYR A 154 1.99 -10.88 -6.60
N PHE A 155 2.26 -12.07 -7.15
CA PHE A 155 3.50 -12.81 -6.86
C PHE A 155 4.75 -12.05 -7.29
N SER A 156 4.66 -11.24 -8.34
CA SER A 156 5.74 -10.34 -8.76
C SER A 156 6.07 -9.30 -7.70
N ALA A 157 5.06 -8.71 -7.05
CA ALA A 157 5.24 -7.75 -5.97
C ALA A 157 5.75 -8.41 -4.68
N ILE A 158 5.21 -9.58 -4.32
CA ILE A 158 5.71 -10.37 -3.19
C ILE A 158 7.17 -10.79 -3.41
N GLY A 159 7.53 -11.20 -4.62
CA GLY A 159 8.91 -11.52 -4.98
C GLY A 159 9.84 -10.32 -4.78
N PHE A 160 9.40 -9.14 -5.17
CA PHE A 160 10.17 -7.91 -4.93
C PHE A 160 10.34 -7.59 -3.44
N ILE A 161 9.31 -7.79 -2.61
CA ILE A 161 9.43 -7.68 -1.14
C ILE A 161 10.51 -8.64 -0.63
N ASN A 162 10.49 -9.91 -1.05
CA ASN A 162 11.47 -10.91 -0.62
C ASN A 162 12.91 -10.56 -1.04
N ASP A 163 13.06 -9.85 -2.17
CA ASP A 163 14.37 -9.38 -2.63
C ASP A 163 14.93 -8.32 -1.68
N ILE A 164 14.11 -7.33 -1.27
CA ILE A 164 14.56 -6.13 -0.54
C ILE A 164 14.42 -6.22 0.99
N LYS A 165 13.51 -7.06 1.50
CA LYS A 165 13.31 -7.27 2.94
C LYS A 165 13.88 -8.62 3.36
N LYS A 166 14.31 -8.72 4.62
CA LYS A 166 14.88 -9.93 5.22
C LYS A 166 14.17 -10.24 6.52
N GLY A 167 14.25 -11.51 6.91
CA GLY A 167 13.54 -12.04 8.07
C GLY A 167 12.22 -12.70 7.69
N PRO A 168 11.45 -13.15 8.69
CA PRO A 168 10.18 -13.79 8.46
C PRO A 168 9.13 -12.84 7.86
N PHE A 169 8.35 -13.35 6.90
CA PHE A 169 7.38 -12.55 6.14
C PHE A 169 6.36 -11.82 7.03
N TRP A 170 5.91 -12.45 8.11
CA TRP A 170 4.96 -11.86 9.05
C TRP A 170 5.53 -10.68 9.85
N GLU A 171 6.86 -10.55 9.98
CA GLU A 171 7.48 -9.44 10.73
C GLU A 171 7.53 -8.16 9.89
N HIS A 172 7.85 -8.29 8.59
CA HIS A 172 8.06 -7.14 7.72
C HIS A 172 6.88 -6.82 6.79
N SER A 173 5.91 -7.74 6.69
CA SER A 173 4.71 -7.63 5.84
C SER A 173 3.48 -8.23 6.52
N PRO A 174 3.13 -7.81 7.76
CA PRO A 174 2.06 -8.43 8.54
C PRO A 174 0.68 -8.34 7.85
N MET A 175 0.38 -7.25 7.15
CA MET A 175 -0.91 -7.11 6.47
C MET A 175 -1.08 -8.11 5.32
N LEU A 176 -0.04 -8.27 4.49
CA LEU A 176 -0.04 -9.29 3.43
C LEU A 176 -0.08 -10.69 4.04
N PHE A 177 0.59 -10.92 5.17
CA PHE A 177 0.53 -12.18 5.88
C PHE A 177 -0.90 -12.49 6.36
N ASP A 178 -1.60 -11.52 6.93
CA ASP A 178 -3.00 -11.69 7.35
C ASP A 178 -3.93 -11.95 6.15
N ILE A 179 -3.75 -11.22 5.05
CA ILE A 179 -4.49 -11.43 3.80
C ILE A 179 -4.26 -12.85 3.24
N SER A 180 -3.06 -13.42 3.41
CA SER A 180 -2.75 -14.79 2.99
C SER A 180 -3.64 -15.85 3.67
N GLY A 181 -4.22 -15.52 4.83
CA GLY A 181 -5.15 -16.36 5.58
C GLY A 181 -6.58 -16.40 5.03
N VAL A 182 -6.93 -15.57 4.04
CA VAL A 182 -8.27 -15.54 3.43
C VAL A 182 -8.54 -16.85 2.70
N LYS A 183 -9.59 -17.57 3.11
CA LYS A 183 -9.94 -18.90 2.60
C LYS A 183 -10.91 -18.87 1.41
N ASP A 184 -11.64 -17.78 1.25
CA ASP A 184 -12.67 -17.61 0.20
C ASP A 184 -12.05 -17.38 -1.20
N GLY A 185 -10.73 -17.51 -1.33
CA GLY A 185 -10.00 -17.42 -2.61
C GLY A 185 -9.68 -16.01 -3.08
N TRP A 186 -9.02 -15.93 -4.24
CA TRP A 186 -8.53 -14.70 -4.85
C TRP A 186 -9.61 -13.69 -5.21
N GLY A 187 -10.84 -14.10 -5.51
CA GLY A 187 -11.97 -13.18 -5.73
C GLY A 187 -12.25 -12.31 -4.49
N LYS A 188 -12.19 -12.93 -3.30
CA LYS A 188 -12.36 -12.22 -2.03
C LYS A 188 -11.20 -11.25 -1.77
N ILE A 189 -9.97 -11.70 -2.04
CA ILE A 189 -8.78 -10.84 -1.94
C ILE A 189 -8.90 -9.65 -2.88
N ASN A 190 -9.22 -9.86 -4.17
CA ASN A 190 -9.33 -8.79 -5.16
C ASN A 190 -10.37 -7.74 -4.76
N LYS A 191 -11.55 -8.17 -4.34
CA LYS A 191 -12.58 -7.28 -3.78
C LYS A 191 -12.06 -6.48 -2.58
N GLY A 192 -11.32 -7.14 -1.68
CA GLY A 192 -10.67 -6.50 -0.54
C GLY A 192 -9.63 -5.46 -0.98
N MET A 193 -8.80 -5.77 -1.97
CA MET A 193 -7.78 -4.87 -2.52
C MET A 193 -8.42 -3.61 -3.09
N ILE A 194 -9.50 -3.73 -3.88
CA ILE A 194 -10.20 -2.56 -4.43
C ILE A 194 -10.76 -1.67 -3.31
N LYS A 195 -11.41 -2.27 -2.30
CA LYS A 195 -11.94 -1.53 -1.15
C LYS A 195 -10.84 -0.82 -0.37
N MET A 196 -9.72 -1.51 -0.14
CA MET A 196 -8.60 -0.98 0.59
C MET A 196 -7.88 0.12 -0.20
N TYR A 197 -7.77 0.02 -1.53
CA TYR A 197 -7.24 1.09 -2.38
C TYR A 197 -8.07 2.38 -2.27
N ASN A 198 -9.40 2.25 -2.29
CA ASN A 198 -10.29 3.40 -2.11
C ASN A 198 -10.08 4.08 -0.75
N ALA A 199 -9.90 3.30 0.32
CA ALA A 199 -9.75 3.83 1.68
C ALA A 199 -8.35 4.39 1.97
N GLU A 200 -7.30 3.64 1.60
CA GLU A 200 -5.92 3.93 1.99
C GLU A 200 -5.10 4.66 0.93
N VAL A 201 -5.57 4.73 -0.31
CA VAL A 201 -4.95 5.53 -1.37
C VAL A 201 -5.84 6.72 -1.72
N LEU A 202 -7.03 6.48 -2.30
CA LEU A 202 -7.86 7.56 -2.86
C LEU A 202 -8.48 8.48 -1.80
N SER A 203 -8.82 7.94 -0.62
CA SER A 203 -9.41 8.72 0.49
C SER A 203 -8.37 9.17 1.53
N LYS A 204 -7.08 8.96 1.26
CA LYS A 204 -6.01 9.23 2.20
C LYS A 204 -5.34 10.56 1.89
N PHE A 205 -5.65 11.59 2.68
CA PHE A 205 -5.16 12.95 2.43
C PHE A 205 -3.65 13.05 2.17
N PRO A 206 -2.75 12.44 2.99
CA PRO A 206 -1.31 12.48 2.70
C PRO A 206 -0.90 11.93 1.33
N VAL A 207 -1.67 11.00 0.76
CA VAL A 207 -1.41 10.38 -0.53
C VAL A 207 -1.93 11.25 -1.68
N VAL A 208 -3.13 11.80 -1.56
CA VAL A 208 -3.80 12.55 -2.65
C VAL A 208 -3.65 14.07 -2.57
N GLN A 209 -3.07 14.63 -1.51
CA GLN A 209 -2.89 16.09 -1.35
C GLN A 209 -2.10 16.76 -2.48
N HIS A 210 -1.27 15.98 -3.19
CA HIS A 210 -0.48 16.46 -4.33
C HIS A 210 -1.06 16.02 -5.69
N PHE A 211 -2.24 15.40 -5.71
CA PHE A 211 -2.89 14.99 -6.95
C PHE A 211 -3.43 16.24 -7.69
N PRO A 212 -2.90 16.58 -8.87
CA PRO A 212 -3.34 17.76 -9.60
C PRO A 212 -4.75 17.54 -10.17
N PHE A 213 -5.51 18.62 -10.33
CA PHE A 213 -6.81 18.60 -11.00
C PHE A 213 -6.80 19.58 -12.18
N GLY A 214 -7.47 19.21 -13.26
CA GLY A 214 -7.50 20.00 -14.49
C GLY A 214 -8.79 19.81 -15.29
N SER A 215 -8.66 19.87 -16.61
CA SER A 215 -9.77 19.72 -17.53
C SER A 215 -10.21 18.26 -17.71
N LEU A 216 -9.28 17.30 -17.56
CA LEU A 216 -9.54 15.87 -17.71
C LEU A 216 -10.01 15.26 -16.39
N PHE A 217 -9.35 15.54 -15.28
CA PHE A 217 -9.84 15.24 -13.93
C PHE A 217 -10.23 16.53 -13.23
N SER A 218 -11.49 16.94 -13.40
CA SER A 218 -11.99 18.20 -12.85
C SER A 218 -12.33 18.10 -11.37
N TRP A 219 -11.91 19.11 -10.61
CA TRP A 219 -12.38 19.34 -9.24
C TRP A 219 -13.77 19.99 -9.26
N LYS A 220 -14.78 19.21 -9.65
CA LYS A 220 -16.19 19.60 -9.67
C LYS A 220 -17.00 18.54 -8.93
N ASN A 221 -18.06 18.96 -8.24
CA ASN A 221 -18.98 18.02 -7.64
C ASN A 221 -19.66 17.20 -8.74
N ASP A 222 -19.58 15.88 -8.63
CA ASP A 222 -20.34 14.97 -9.48
C ASP A 222 -21.67 14.63 -8.77
N PRO A 223 -22.82 15.09 -9.28
CA PRO A 223 -24.12 14.85 -8.66
C PRO A 223 -24.51 13.36 -8.65
N ASN A 224 -23.85 12.51 -9.46
CA ASN A 224 -24.08 11.07 -9.51
C ASN A 224 -23.04 10.28 -8.69
N ALA A 225 -22.09 10.95 -8.05
CA ALA A 225 -21.12 10.28 -7.19
C ALA A 225 -21.85 9.64 -6.01
N HIS A 226 -21.63 8.34 -5.82
CA HIS A 226 -22.08 7.66 -4.62
C HIS A 226 -21.26 8.21 -3.46
N ASN A 227 -21.93 8.80 -2.46
CA ASN A 227 -21.25 9.26 -1.25
C ASN A 227 -20.48 8.07 -0.67
N PRO A 228 -19.14 8.18 -0.49
CA PRO A 228 -18.41 7.13 0.19
C PRO A 228 -19.04 6.97 1.57
N THR A 229 -19.45 5.75 1.91
CA THR A 229 -19.86 5.41 3.27
C THR A 229 -18.68 5.70 4.18
N VAL A 230 -18.61 6.91 4.73
CA VAL A 230 -17.67 7.25 5.78
C VAL A 230 -18.09 6.36 6.95
N GLN A 231 -17.35 5.27 7.17
CA GLN A 231 -17.43 4.60 8.45
C GLN A 231 -16.90 5.60 9.46
N SER A 232 -17.83 6.30 10.13
CA SER A 232 -17.53 7.16 11.26
C SER A 232 -16.68 6.34 12.21
N ALA A 233 -15.43 6.76 12.44
CA ALA A 233 -14.71 6.27 13.60
C ALA A 233 -15.60 6.51 14.82
N PRO A 234 -15.83 5.52 15.70
CA PRO A 234 -16.66 5.74 16.87
C PRO A 234 -16.04 6.86 17.69
N THR A 235 -16.80 7.94 17.89
CA THR A 235 -16.45 9.01 18.82
C THR A 235 -16.36 8.40 20.21
N ALA A 236 -15.13 8.24 20.72
CA ALA A 236 -14.91 7.81 22.07
C ALA A 236 -15.50 8.87 23.04
N PRO A 237 -16.31 8.47 24.04
CA PRO A 237 -16.75 9.40 25.07
C PRO A 237 -15.52 9.89 25.85
N THR A 238 -15.42 11.19 26.04
CA THR A 238 -14.41 11.85 26.87
C THR A 238 -14.61 11.47 28.33
N THR A 239 -13.82 10.52 28.80
CA THR A 239 -13.55 10.33 30.25
C THR A 239 -12.05 10.27 30.48
N ALA A 240 -11.62 10.98 31.52
CA ALA A 240 -10.24 11.34 31.81
C ALA A 240 -9.26 10.16 31.97
N ALA A 241 -8.05 10.39 31.44
CA ALA A 241 -6.74 9.80 31.71
C ALA A 241 -6.61 8.41 32.36
N ALA A 242 -6.08 7.45 31.60
CA ALA A 242 -5.22 6.34 32.06
C ALA A 242 -4.27 5.88 30.91
N PRO A 243 -3.08 5.33 31.20
CA PRO A 243 -2.00 5.18 30.22
C PRO A 243 -2.09 3.92 29.34
N VAL A 244 -1.83 4.15 28.05
CA VAL A 244 -1.36 3.28 26.94
C VAL A 244 -1.39 1.76 27.13
N GLU A 245 -2.31 1.08 26.42
CA GLU A 245 -2.11 -0.25 25.82
C GLU A 245 -2.73 -0.26 24.41
N GLY A 246 -2.09 -0.97 23.48
CA GLY A 246 -2.17 -0.76 22.02
C GLY A 246 -3.56 -0.80 21.37
N THR A 247 -3.77 0.13 20.44
CA THR A 247 -4.98 0.25 19.61
C THR A 247 -4.97 -0.81 18.50
N ALA A 248 -5.70 -1.91 18.70
CA ALA A 248 -5.98 -2.88 17.63
C ALA A 248 -7.25 -2.48 16.86
N ALA A 249 -7.22 -2.61 15.52
CA ALA A 249 -8.35 -2.34 14.64
C ALA A 249 -9.47 -3.41 14.77
N PRO A 250 -10.75 -3.05 14.56
CA PRO A 250 -11.92 -3.87 14.90
C PRO A 250 -12.13 -5.18 14.12
N TRP A 251 -11.24 -5.53 13.18
CA TRP A 251 -11.28 -6.82 12.46
C TRP A 251 -10.43 -7.92 13.13
N ALA A 252 -9.70 -7.61 14.21
CA ALA A 252 -8.82 -8.55 14.91
C ALA A 252 -9.54 -9.60 15.80
N GLN A 253 -10.87 -9.73 15.72
CA GLN A 253 -11.63 -10.70 16.52
C GLN A 253 -12.08 -11.92 15.70
N THR A 254 -11.14 -12.67 15.14
CA THR A 254 -11.39 -14.07 14.81
C THR A 254 -10.17 -14.92 15.15
N SER A 255 -10.34 -15.74 16.21
CA SER A 255 -9.52 -16.87 16.68
C SER A 255 -8.86 -16.65 18.05
N ARG A 256 -9.66 -16.71 19.12
CA ARG A 256 -9.14 -17.12 20.45
C ARG A 256 -9.28 -18.63 20.57
N MET A 257 -8.16 -19.36 20.54
CA MET A 257 -8.13 -20.75 21.01
C MET A 257 -8.29 -20.80 22.54
N PRO A 258 -8.95 -21.82 23.11
CA PRO A 258 -9.02 -21.98 24.55
C PRO A 258 -7.70 -22.53 25.12
N PRO A 259 -7.25 -22.06 26.29
CA PRO A 259 -6.05 -22.58 26.95
C PRO A 259 -6.31 -23.97 27.58
N PRO A 260 -5.30 -24.84 27.64
CA PRO A 260 -5.43 -26.16 28.27
C PRO A 260 -5.51 -26.04 29.80
N THR A 261 -6.39 -26.83 30.39
CA THR A 261 -6.57 -27.01 31.83
C THR A 261 -5.41 -27.78 32.46
N GLY A 262 -4.78 -27.21 33.49
CA GLY A 262 -3.80 -27.91 34.33
C GLY A 262 -3.36 -27.08 35.53
N THR A 263 -3.90 -27.43 36.70
CA THR A 263 -3.65 -26.84 38.03
C THR A 263 -2.22 -27.07 38.54
N THR A 264 -1.61 -26.05 39.17
CA THR A 264 -1.25 -26.04 40.61
C THR A 264 -0.78 -24.63 41.03
N ALA A 265 -1.30 -24.17 42.16
CA ALA A 265 -1.05 -22.85 42.73
C ALA A 265 0.25 -22.81 43.55
N VAL A 266 1.00 -21.71 43.45
CA VAL A 266 1.92 -21.26 44.51
C VAL A 266 1.93 -19.74 44.56
N SER A 267 1.52 -19.20 45.71
CA SER A 267 1.51 -17.76 46.01
C SER A 267 2.92 -17.23 46.21
N ALA A 268 3.26 -16.08 45.60
CA ALA A 268 4.48 -15.34 45.91
C ALA A 268 4.16 -13.87 46.19
N ALA A 269 4.74 -13.39 47.29
CA ALA A 269 4.44 -12.13 47.95
C ALA A 269 4.88 -10.89 47.17
N ARG A 270 4.14 -9.80 47.43
CA ARG A 270 4.27 -8.46 46.84
C ARG A 270 5.48 -7.72 47.44
N MET A 271 6.49 -7.44 46.63
CA MET A 271 7.63 -6.57 47.00
C MET A 271 7.26 -5.09 46.82
N PRO A 272 7.62 -4.19 47.76
CA PRO A 272 7.39 -2.75 47.64
C PRO A 272 8.44 -2.05 46.75
N PRO A 273 8.13 -0.86 46.19
CA PRO A 273 8.93 -0.18 45.17
C PRO A 273 10.23 0.45 45.72
N PRO A 274 11.27 0.62 44.88
CA PRO A 274 12.56 1.15 45.31
C PRO A 274 12.54 2.67 45.53
N THR A 275 13.11 3.09 46.66
CA THR A 275 13.36 4.47 47.07
C THR A 275 14.53 5.10 46.30
N GLN A 276 14.44 6.42 46.12
CA GLN A 276 15.35 7.32 45.40
C GLN A 276 16.82 7.22 45.88
N ARG A 277 17.76 7.33 44.93
CA ARG A 277 19.21 7.43 45.19
C ARG A 277 19.59 8.82 45.75
N PRO A 278 20.52 8.91 46.73
CA PRO A 278 21.08 10.18 47.18
C PRO A 278 22.03 10.80 46.14
N GLY A 279 22.04 12.14 46.06
CA GLY A 279 22.94 12.91 45.20
C GLY A 279 24.40 12.96 45.70
N PRO A 280 25.36 13.32 44.82
CA PRO A 280 26.79 13.36 45.15
C PRO A 280 27.20 14.67 45.88
N PRO A 281 28.29 14.64 46.67
CA PRO A 281 28.76 15.79 47.46
C PRO A 281 29.53 16.84 46.63
N PRO A 282 29.72 18.06 47.15
CA PRO A 282 30.30 19.18 46.40
C PRO A 282 31.83 19.09 46.33
N GLY A 283 32.40 19.48 45.19
CA GLY A 283 33.83 19.63 44.99
C GLY A 283 34.15 20.87 44.14
N ASP A 284 34.86 21.81 44.73
CA ASP A 284 35.44 23.00 44.11
C ASP A 284 36.61 22.65 43.17
N GLY A 285 36.84 23.46 42.13
CA GLY A 285 38.17 23.59 41.51
C GLY A 285 38.22 23.59 39.99
N HIS A 286 38.46 24.78 39.44
CA HIS A 286 38.71 25.12 38.04
C HIS A 286 39.77 24.27 37.31
N ALA A 287 39.47 23.85 36.07
CA ALA A 287 40.41 23.87 34.94
C ALA A 287 39.68 23.65 33.60
N SER A 288 39.79 24.61 32.70
CA SER A 288 39.30 24.59 31.32
C SER A 288 40.15 23.67 30.43
N MET A 289 39.51 22.78 29.67
CA MET A 289 40.13 22.00 28.60
C MET A 289 39.42 22.28 27.25
N PRO A 290 40.16 22.46 26.14
CA PRO A 290 39.60 22.88 24.85
C PRO A 290 38.96 21.71 24.06
N PRO A 291 38.08 21.99 23.07
CA PRO A 291 37.28 20.98 22.40
C PRO A 291 38.08 20.12 21.42
N THR A 292 37.91 18.80 21.53
CA THR A 292 38.45 17.77 20.65
C THR A 292 37.71 17.74 19.31
N LYS A 293 38.41 17.95 18.19
CA LYS A 293 37.88 17.72 16.82
C LYS A 293 38.08 16.26 16.41
N ALA A 294 37.06 15.65 15.82
CA ALA A 294 37.08 14.28 15.30
C ALA A 294 37.81 14.19 13.93
N PRO A 295 38.51 13.07 13.63
CA PRO A 295 39.41 12.98 12.49
C PRO A 295 38.75 12.28 11.30
N TRP A 296 38.07 13.03 10.43
CA TRP A 296 37.84 12.64 9.01
C TRP A 296 37.29 13.77 8.13
N ALA A 297 37.52 15.04 8.46
CA ALA A 297 37.24 16.14 7.55
C ALA A 297 38.47 16.43 6.67
N LYS A 298 38.39 16.05 5.39
CA LYS A 298 39.03 16.76 4.27
C LYS A 298 37.95 17.16 3.30
#